data_AF-A0A7J8U2E3-F1
#
_entry.id   AF-A0A7J8U2E3-F1
#
_cell.length_a   1.000
_cell.length_b   1.000
_cell.length_c   1.000
_cell.angle_alpha   90.00
_cell.angle_beta   90.00
_cell.angle_gamma   90.00
#
_symmetry.space_group_name_H-M   'P 1'
#
loop_
_entity.id
_entity.type
_entity.pdbx_description
1 polymer ?
#
loop_
_entity_poly.entity_id
_entity_poly.type
_entity_poly.pdbx_seq_one_letter_code
_entity_poly.pdbx_strand_id
1 'polypeptide(L)'
;MACREIENNLQALTGVTLGEGTGATMSDDEDELQMDFSLDQSGSDGHDLMGFGPLLPTESERSLMERVRQELKIELKQGFKSKIEDVREEILRKRRAGKLP
;
A
#
# COMPACT_ATOMS: atom_id res chain seq x y z
N MET A 1 -5.94 -26.13 8.23
CA MET A 1 -6.52 -24.98 8.98
C MET A 1 -5.90 -23.65 8.55
N ALA A 2 -4.58 -23.54 8.39
CA ALA A 2 -3.91 -22.31 7.97
C ALA A 2 -4.36 -21.71 6.62
N CYS A 3 -4.61 -22.54 5.59
CA CYS A 3 -5.01 -22.04 4.26
C CYS A 3 -6.32 -21.26 4.29
N ARG A 4 -7.30 -21.73 5.08
CA ARG A 4 -8.60 -21.07 5.24
C ARG A 4 -8.50 -19.74 5.98
N GLU A 5 -7.55 -19.64 6.90
CA GLU A 5 -7.29 -18.41 7.66
C GLU A 5 -6.60 -17.35 6.78
N ILE A 6 -5.68 -17.78 5.91
CA ILE A 6 -5.06 -16.93 4.90
C ILE A 6 -6.09 -16.43 3.89
N GLU A 7 -6.97 -17.29 3.39
CA GLU A 7 -8.08 -16.92 2.49
C GLU A 7 -9.02 -15.90 3.14
N ASN A 8 -9.41 -16.13 4.40
CA ASN A 8 -10.26 -15.20 5.14
C ASN A 8 -9.57 -13.84 5.34
N ASN A 9 -8.28 -13.83 5.68
CA ASN A 9 -7.51 -12.59 5.85
C ASN A 9 -7.36 -11.84 4.53
N LEU A 10 -7.13 -12.55 3.43
CA LEU A 10 -7.04 -11.96 2.10
C LEU A 10 -8.39 -11.38 1.67
N GLN A 11 -9.49 -12.11 1.90
CA GLN A 11 -10.84 -11.65 1.63
C GLN A 11 -11.21 -10.42 2.47
N ALA A 12 -10.84 -10.40 3.76
CA ALA A 12 -11.07 -9.25 4.64
C ALA A 12 -10.27 -8.01 4.21
N LEU A 13 -9.05 -8.21 3.69
CA LEU A 13 -8.17 -7.12 3.28
C LEU A 13 -8.52 -6.54 1.90
N THR A 14 -8.91 -7.41 0.96
CA THR A 14 -9.08 -7.05 -0.46
C THR A 14 -10.54 -6.96 -0.91
N GLY A 15 -11.47 -7.57 -0.16
CA GLY A 15 -12.88 -7.68 -0.53
C GLY A 15 -13.16 -8.67 -1.68
N VAL A 16 -12.13 -9.33 -2.21
CA VAL A 16 -12.25 -10.29 -3.32
C VAL A 16 -12.43 -11.68 -2.75
N THR A 17 -13.49 -12.38 -3.15
CA THR A 17 -13.68 -13.80 -2.83
C THR A 17 -13.01 -14.64 -3.90
N LEU A 18 -12.17 -15.60 -3.50
CA LEU A 18 -11.52 -16.55 -4.41
C LEU A 18 -12.54 -17.59 -4.92
N GLY A 19 -13.53 -17.13 -5.68
CA GLY A 19 -14.59 -17.96 -6.27
C GLY A 19 -14.29 -18.22 -7.75
N GLU A 20 -14.01 -19.47 -8.08
CA GLU A 20 -14.01 -20.09 -9.42
C GLU A 20 -13.69 -19.17 -10.61
N GLY A 21 -12.41 -18.83 -10.76
CA GLY A 21 -11.86 -18.38 -12.05
C GLY A 21 -11.54 -19.60 -12.92
N THR A 22 -12.47 -20.00 -13.78
CA THR A 22 -12.14 -20.83 -14.96
C THR A 22 -11.40 -19.94 -15.95
N GLY A 23 -10.07 -20.08 -16.02
CA GLY A 23 -9.22 -19.33 -16.94
C GLY A 23 -8.20 -20.25 -17.57
N ALA A 24 -8.46 -20.63 -18.83
CA ALA A 24 -7.64 -21.53 -19.62
C ALA A 24 -6.16 -21.11 -19.66
N THR A 25 -5.27 -22.06 -19.36
CA THR A 25 -3.84 -21.97 -19.67
C THR A 25 -3.66 -22.15 -21.17
N MET A 26 -3.64 -21.06 -21.94
CA MET A 26 -3.16 -21.09 -23.33
C MET A 26 -1.63 -21.10 -23.32
N SER A 27 -1.06 -22.30 -23.32
CA SER A 27 0.27 -22.57 -23.84
C SER A 27 0.07 -23.29 -25.16
N ASP A 28 0.27 -22.59 -26.26
CA ASP A 28 0.84 -23.21 -27.45
C ASP A 28 1.71 -22.15 -28.11
N ASP A 29 2.96 -22.53 -28.31
CA ASP A 29 3.98 -21.74 -28.97
C ASP A 29 3.52 -21.35 -30.38
N GLU A 30 4.08 -20.29 -30.94
CA GLU A 30 4.57 -20.20 -32.33
C GLU A 30 4.85 -18.70 -32.62
N ASP A 31 6.05 -18.44 -33.14
CA ASP A 31 6.40 -17.34 -34.04
C ASP A 31 6.86 -15.95 -33.52
N GLU A 32 8.19 -15.88 -33.42
CA GLU A 32 9.06 -14.96 -34.15
C GLU A 32 9.40 -13.59 -33.54
N LEU A 33 10.57 -13.58 -32.90
CA LEU A 33 11.51 -12.48 -32.72
C LEU A 33 11.29 -11.26 -33.64
N GLN A 34 10.83 -10.16 -33.05
CA GLN A 34 11.33 -8.83 -33.44
C GLN A 34 11.44 -7.92 -32.21
N MET A 35 12.57 -8.05 -31.50
CA MET A 35 13.06 -6.99 -30.64
C MET A 35 13.54 -5.84 -31.52
N ASP A 36 12.63 -4.92 -31.87
CA ASP A 36 13.03 -3.57 -32.26
C ASP A 36 12.71 -2.60 -31.12
N PHE A 37 13.76 -2.32 -30.36
CA PHE A 37 13.83 -1.29 -29.34
C PHE A 37 13.81 0.08 -30.03
N SER A 38 12.61 0.57 -30.35
CA SER A 38 12.43 1.96 -30.78
C SER A 38 12.13 2.84 -29.56
N LEU A 39 13.23 3.38 -29.00
CA LEU A 39 13.32 4.34 -27.89
C LEU A 39 12.85 5.77 -28.27
N ASP A 40 12.19 6.00 -29.41
CA ASP A 40 11.92 7.38 -29.86
C ASP A 40 10.45 7.78 -29.74
N GLN A 41 10.18 8.55 -28.68
CA GLN A 41 9.43 9.80 -28.67
C GLN A 41 8.16 9.97 -29.52
N SER A 42 7.18 10.60 -28.86
CA SER A 42 6.15 11.49 -29.43
C SER A 42 4.82 10.84 -29.83
N GLY A 43 3.83 10.95 -28.95
CA GLY A 43 2.42 10.80 -29.33
C GLY A 43 1.56 10.31 -28.17
N SER A 44 0.94 11.23 -27.46
CA SER A 44 0.06 11.01 -26.30
C SER A 44 -1.26 10.28 -26.59
N ASP A 45 -1.50 9.70 -27.76
CA ASP A 45 -2.88 9.34 -28.18
C ASP A 45 -2.96 8.03 -28.97
N GLY A 46 -2.37 6.94 -28.48
CA GLY A 46 -2.37 5.66 -29.22
C GLY A 46 -2.38 4.36 -28.42
N HIS A 47 -2.51 4.38 -27.09
CA HIS A 47 -2.41 3.17 -26.26
C HIS A 47 -3.76 2.72 -25.66
N ASP A 48 -4.81 2.69 -26.49
CA ASP A 48 -6.17 2.23 -26.11
C ASP A 48 -6.59 0.93 -26.81
N LEU A 49 -5.63 0.09 -27.26
CA LEU A 49 -5.96 -1.20 -27.90
C LEU A 49 -5.82 -2.42 -26.97
N MET A 50 -5.21 -2.24 -25.80
CA MET A 50 -5.33 -3.12 -24.65
C MET A 50 -5.76 -2.20 -23.51
N GLY A 51 -7.00 -2.32 -23.03
CA GLY A 51 -7.66 -1.38 -22.11
C GLY A 51 -7.03 -1.19 -20.71
N PHE A 52 -5.73 -1.37 -20.59
CA PHE A 52 -4.90 -0.96 -19.48
C PHE A 52 -4.23 0.37 -19.85
N GLY A 53 -4.98 1.46 -19.66
CA GLY A 53 -4.40 2.81 -19.59
C GLY A 53 -3.39 2.92 -18.44
N PRO A 54 -2.79 4.11 -18.21
CA PRO A 54 -1.84 4.32 -17.12
C PRO A 54 -2.40 3.74 -15.82
N LEU A 55 -1.64 2.85 -15.17
CA LEU A 55 -2.06 2.05 -14.00
C LEU A 55 -2.52 2.96 -12.84
N LEU A 56 -3.77 3.42 -12.89
CA LEU A 56 -4.38 4.13 -11.79
C LEU A 56 -4.69 3.13 -10.70
N PRO A 57 -4.31 3.40 -9.43
CA PRO A 57 -4.65 2.52 -8.33
C PRO A 57 -6.16 2.24 -8.32
N THR A 58 -6.53 1.01 -7.98
CA THR A 58 -7.91 0.62 -7.79
C THR A 58 -8.54 1.40 -6.63
N GLU A 59 -9.87 1.40 -6.54
CA GLU A 59 -10.57 2.05 -5.42
C GLU A 59 -10.17 1.44 -4.06
N SER A 60 -9.95 0.12 -4.00
CA SER A 60 -9.49 -0.57 -2.81
C SER A 60 -8.07 -0.16 -2.41
N GLU A 61 -7.15 -0.03 -3.36
CA GLU A 61 -5.79 0.48 -3.12
C GLU A 61 -5.80 1.94 -2.65
N ARG A 62 -6.62 2.80 -3.27
CA ARG A 62 -6.79 4.19 -2.82
C ARG A 62 -7.30 4.25 -1.38
N SER A 63 -8.30 3.44 -1.05
CA SER A 63 -8.87 3.36 0.30
C SER A 63 -7.85 2.86 1.32
N LEU A 64 -7.05 1.85 0.96
CA LEU A 64 -5.97 1.34 1.80
C LEU A 64 -4.92 2.42 2.07
N MET A 65 -4.46 3.12 1.04
CA MET A 65 -3.47 4.19 1.16
C MET A 65 -3.95 5.30 2.10
N GLU A 66 -5.21 5.73 1.99
CA GLU A 66 -5.73 6.77 2.88
C GLU A 66 -5.85 6.28 4.33
N ARG A 67 -6.27 5.03 4.57
CA ARG A 67 -6.27 4.46 5.93
C ARG A 67 -4.87 4.39 6.52
N VAL A 68 -3.90 3.86 5.77
CA VAL A 68 -2.49 3.78 6.20
C VAL A 68 -1.96 5.17 6.54
N ARG A 69 -2.25 6.16 5.69
CA ARG A 69 -1.84 7.55 5.93
C ARG A 69 -2.44 8.12 7.21
N GLN A 70 -3.71 7.84 7.48
CA GLN A 70 -4.41 8.30 8.68
C GLN A 70 -3.84 7.63 9.94
N GLU A 71 -3.64 6.32 9.91
CA GLU A 71 -3.09 5.55 11.03
C GLU A 71 -1.69 6.03 11.40
N LEU A 72 -0.79 6.15 10.42
CA LEU A 72 0.57 6.67 10.65
C LEU A 72 0.55 8.09 11.20
N LYS A 73 -0.35 8.94 10.72
CA LYS A 73 -0.50 10.32 11.23
C LYS A 73 -0.95 10.33 12.68
N ILE A 74 -1.83 9.43 13.08
CA ILE A 74 -2.29 9.29 14.47
C ILE A 74 -1.14 8.79 15.35
N GLU A 75 -0.47 7.72 14.93
CA GLU A 75 0.64 7.12 15.65
C GLU A 75 1.76 8.13 15.90
N LEU A 76 2.17 8.89 14.87
CA LEU A 76 3.20 9.93 15.00
C LEU A 76 2.77 11.01 15.99
N LYS A 77 1.53 11.52 15.87
CA LYS A 77 1.03 12.57 16.77
C LYS A 77 0.99 12.09 18.22
N GLN A 78 0.50 10.88 18.44
CA GLN A 78 0.41 10.30 19.78
C GLN A 78 1.80 10.00 20.34
N GLY A 79 2.71 9.45 19.54
CA GLY A 79 4.08 9.16 19.92
C GLY A 79 4.85 10.41 20.34
N PHE A 80 4.73 11.52 19.59
CA PHE A 80 5.34 12.79 20.00
C PHE A 80 4.68 13.38 21.25
N LYS A 81 3.35 13.30 21.36
CA LYS A 81 2.64 13.79 22.55
C LYS A 81 3.11 13.05 23.81
N SER A 82 3.19 11.72 23.77
CA SER A 82 3.68 10.89 24.87
C SER A 82 5.11 11.27 25.26
N LYS A 83 6.03 11.36 24.28
CA LYS A 83 7.43 11.75 24.56
C LYS A 83 7.56 13.12 25.19
N ILE A 84 6.73 14.09 24.77
CA ILE A 84 6.72 15.43 25.36
C ILE A 84 6.20 15.37 26.80
N GLU A 85 5.17 14.56 27.06
CA GLU A 85 4.63 14.34 28.41
C GLU A 85 5.67 13.72 29.33
N ASP A 86 6.35 12.65 28.89
CA ASP A 86 7.45 12.01 29.64
C ASP A 86 8.54 13.02 30.01
N VAL A 87 8.97 13.85 29.05
CA VAL A 87 9.97 14.90 29.29
C VAL A 87 9.46 15.95 30.27
N ARG A 88 8.19 16.36 30.18
CA ARG A 88 7.59 17.32 31.11
C ARG A 88 7.52 16.78 32.53
N GLU A 89 7.09 15.54 32.69
CA GLU A 89 7.04 14.87 33.99
C GLU A 89 8.44 14.74 34.60
N GLU A 90 9.43 14.40 33.77
CA GLU A 90 10.82 14.30 34.17
C GLU A 90 11.39 15.65 34.64
N ILE A 91 11.06 16.74 33.95
CA ILE A 91 11.43 18.11 34.38
C ILE A 91 10.79 18.44 35.73
N LEU A 92 9.48 18.20 35.89
CA LEU A 92 8.77 18.47 37.15
C LEU A 92 9.34 17.67 38.32
N ARG A 93 9.69 16.41 38.08
CA ARG A 93 10.34 15.53 39.05
C ARG A 93 11.71 16.08 39.47
N LYS A 94 12.54 16.51 38.51
CA LYS A 94 13.86 17.10 38.78
C LYS A 94 13.77 18.45 39.52
N ARG A 95 12.80 19.29 39.19
CA ARG A 95 12.53 20.56 39.92
C ARG A 95 12.14 20.31 41.36
N ARG A 96 11.24 19.36 41.63
CA ARG A 96 10.87 18.96 43.00
C ARG A 96 12.06 18.47 43.83
N ALA A 97 13.04 17.85 43.17
CA ALA A 97 14.29 17.42 43.81
C ALA A 97 15.36 18.53 43.90
N GLY A 98 15.09 19.75 43.46
CA GLY A 98 16.05 20.86 43.44
C GLY A 98 17.20 20.68 42.43
N LYS A 99 17.10 19.72 41.50
CA LYS A 99 18.15 19.42 40.50
C LYS A 99 18.05 20.27 39.24
N LEU A 100 16.93 20.97 39.05
CA LEU A 100 16.71 21.93 37.98
C LEU A 100 16.10 23.20 38.59
N PRO A 101 16.52 24.39 38.11
CA PRO A 101 15.90 25.66 38.49
C PRO A 101 14.44 25.77 38.00
#